data_AF-Q52UL5-F1
#
_entry.id   AF-Q52UL5-F1
#
_cell.length_a   1.000
_cell.length_b   1.000
_cell.length_c   1.000
_cell.angle_alpha   90.00
_cell.angle_beta   90.00
_cell.angle_gamma   90.00
#
_symmetry.space_group_name_H-M   'P 1'
#
loop_
_entity.id
_entity.type
_entity.pdbx_description
1 polymer ?
#
loop_
_entity_poly.entity_id
_entity_poly.type
_entity_poly.pdbx_seq_one_letter_code
_entity_poly.pdbx_strand_id
1 'polypeptide(L)'
;EAMEKQEEGKDPEGQPTTNTLESDEWNSSQPASEEKKPGWSWESYLEEQKAIAAPISLFQDYQTVTHNKNGFRLGMKLEGIDPQHPSMYFILTVAEVCGYRLRL
;
A
#
# COMPACT_ATOMS: atom_id res chain seq x y z
N GLU A 1 -6.76 -47.33 -45.25
CA GLU A 1 -5.40 -47.45 -44.67
C GLU A 1 -4.59 -46.20 -45.03
N ALA A 2 -3.55 -45.71 -44.32
CA ALA A 2 -2.99 -45.95 -42.97
C ALA A 2 -2.36 -44.60 -42.50
N MET A 3 -2.12 -44.26 -41.21
CA MET A 3 -1.08 -44.78 -40.27
C MET A 3 0.31 -44.91 -40.94
N GLU A 4 1.47 -44.48 -40.41
CA GLU A 4 2.03 -44.25 -39.06
C GLU A 4 3.39 -43.45 -39.23
N LYS A 5 4.12 -42.74 -38.32
CA LYS A 5 4.22 -42.42 -36.85
C LYS A 5 4.59 -40.91 -36.70
N GLN A 6 4.30 -40.18 -35.61
CA GLN A 6 5.08 -39.91 -34.36
C GLN A 6 6.59 -39.57 -34.44
N GLU A 7 6.95 -38.45 -33.79
CA GLU A 7 8.13 -38.21 -32.93
C GLU A 7 7.68 -37.11 -31.94
N GLU A 8 7.20 -37.45 -30.74
CA GLU A 8 7.92 -37.67 -29.47
C GLU A 8 8.78 -36.49 -28.96
N GLY A 9 8.28 -35.82 -27.92
CA GLY A 9 8.97 -34.89 -27.04
C GLY A 9 8.18 -34.82 -25.72
N LYS A 10 8.85 -34.96 -24.57
CA LYS A 10 8.25 -35.66 -23.41
C LYS A 10 8.57 -35.07 -22.03
N ASP A 11 7.51 -34.73 -21.29
CA ASP A 11 7.39 -34.57 -19.82
C ASP A 11 8.28 -33.51 -19.11
N PRO A 12 8.02 -33.16 -17.82
CA PRO A 12 6.86 -33.47 -16.96
C PRO A 12 6.16 -32.22 -16.33
N GLU A 13 5.17 -32.48 -15.47
CA GLU A 13 4.45 -31.51 -14.61
C GLU A 13 5.33 -30.78 -13.56
N GLY A 14 4.86 -29.63 -13.05
CA GLY A 14 5.55 -28.92 -11.94
C GLY A 14 4.87 -27.65 -11.38
N GLN A 15 3.98 -27.81 -10.42
CA GLN A 15 3.61 -26.81 -9.38
C GLN A 15 3.53 -27.54 -8.02
N PRO A 16 3.62 -26.89 -6.83
CA PRO A 16 3.71 -25.45 -6.55
C PRO A 16 4.78 -25.01 -5.51
N THR A 17 5.27 -23.77 -5.62
CA THR A 17 5.73 -22.89 -4.51
C THR A 17 5.44 -21.44 -4.94
N THR A 18 4.84 -20.53 -4.16
CA THR A 18 5.23 -19.94 -2.87
C THR A 18 6.59 -19.23 -2.87
N ASN A 19 6.65 -18.10 -2.15
CA ASN A 19 7.76 -17.13 -2.09
C ASN A 19 7.86 -16.26 -3.37
N THR A 20 8.31 -15.00 -3.33
CA THR A 20 8.86 -14.21 -2.21
C THR A 20 8.12 -12.87 -2.07
N LEU A 21 7.98 -12.37 -0.85
CA LEU A 21 7.57 -10.99 -0.59
C LEU A 21 8.81 -10.10 -0.77
N GLU A 22 8.89 -9.32 -1.85
CA GLU A 22 9.98 -8.35 -2.04
C GLU A 22 9.80 -7.17 -1.08
N SER A 23 10.38 -7.30 0.11
CA SER A 23 10.52 -6.22 1.09
C SER A 23 11.79 -5.42 0.82
N ASP A 24 11.68 -4.11 0.66
CA ASP A 24 12.82 -3.20 0.49
C ASP A 24 13.78 -3.23 1.70
N GLU A 25 14.83 -4.05 1.61
CA GLU A 25 15.92 -4.08 2.61
C GLU A 25 16.80 -2.82 2.48
N TRP A 26 16.36 -1.72 3.09
CA TRP A 26 17.18 -0.52 3.26
C TRP A 26 18.39 -0.83 4.16
N ASN A 27 19.55 -1.02 3.53
CA ASN A 27 20.80 -1.42 4.17
C ASN A 27 21.29 -0.37 5.19
N SER A 28 21.04 -0.63 6.48
CA SER A 28 21.44 0.22 7.60
C SER A 28 22.68 -0.33 8.32
N SER A 29 23.84 -0.24 7.67
CA SER A 29 25.12 -0.74 8.18
C SER A 29 26.06 0.38 8.65
N GLN A 30 25.94 0.83 9.91
CA GLN A 30 27.01 1.54 10.66
C GLN A 30 26.75 1.48 12.21
N PRO A 31 27.65 1.96 13.10
CA PRO A 31 28.13 1.14 14.21
C PRO A 31 27.39 1.28 15.56
N ALA A 32 27.66 0.32 16.44
CA ALA A 32 27.02 0.20 17.74
C ALA A 32 27.57 1.14 18.82
N SER A 33 26.95 2.30 19.02
CA SER A 33 26.71 2.88 20.36
C SER A 33 25.64 3.99 20.35
N GLU A 34 24.59 3.85 19.56
CA GLU A 34 23.49 4.82 19.55
C GLU A 34 22.40 4.37 20.53
N GLU A 35 22.13 5.18 21.56
CA GLU A 35 21.01 4.96 22.47
C GLU A 35 19.71 5.11 21.66
N LYS A 36 19.13 3.98 21.26
CA LYS A 36 17.84 3.92 20.58
C LYS A 36 16.76 4.43 21.53
N LYS A 37 16.51 5.74 21.48
CA LYS A 37 15.31 6.36 22.04
C LYS A 37 14.11 5.53 21.57
N PRO A 38 13.19 5.14 22.47
CA PRO A 38 12.02 4.37 22.07
C PRO A 38 11.28 5.13 20.95
N GLY A 39 10.83 4.39 19.94
CA GLY A 39 10.04 4.95 18.86
C GLY A 39 8.75 5.59 19.38
N TRP A 40 8.21 6.54 18.64
CA TRP A 40 6.95 7.19 19.00
C TRP A 40 5.82 6.16 19.21
N SER A 41 5.12 6.30 20.33
CA SER A 41 3.96 5.50 20.73
C SER A 41 2.84 6.44 21.17
N TRP A 42 1.61 6.15 20.74
CA TRP A 42 0.43 6.90 21.17
C TRP A 42 0.10 6.61 22.63
N GLU A 43 0.36 5.38 23.08
CA GLU A 43 0.11 4.90 24.43
C GLU A 43 0.95 5.71 25.43
N SER A 44 2.27 5.77 25.24
CA SER A 44 3.16 6.56 26.11
C SER A 44 2.84 8.05 26.11
N TYR A 45 2.44 8.60 24.95
CA TYR A 45 2.05 10.02 24.86
C TYR A 45 0.74 10.31 25.60
N LEU A 46 -0.29 9.46 25.44
CA LEU A 46 -1.56 9.63 26.14
C LEU A 46 -1.40 9.50 27.66
N GLU A 47 -0.52 8.60 28.13
CA GLU A 47 -0.14 8.50 29.54
C GLU A 47 0.56 9.76 30.06
N GLU A 48 1.57 10.27 29.33
CA GLU A 48 2.31 11.49 29.70
C GLU A 48 1.39 12.71 29.78
N GLN A 49 0.55 12.92 28.75
CA GLN A 49 -0.40 14.03 28.68
C GLN A 49 -1.65 13.83 29.56
N LYS A 50 -1.80 12.64 30.18
CA LYS A 50 -2.98 12.22 30.96
C LYS A 50 -4.29 12.38 30.16
N ALA A 51 -4.21 12.11 28.87
CA ALA A 51 -5.27 12.31 27.89
C ALA A 51 -5.96 10.98 27.54
N ILE A 52 -7.19 11.08 27.02
CA ILE A 52 -7.97 9.94 26.54
C ILE A 52 -8.19 10.12 25.05
N ALA A 53 -7.92 9.07 24.25
CA ALA A 53 -8.19 9.08 22.82
C ALA A 53 -9.69 9.25 22.54
N ALA A 54 -10.05 9.99 21.49
CA ALA A 54 -11.44 10.16 21.07
C ALA A 54 -12.06 8.79 20.72
N PRO A 55 -13.21 8.40 21.31
CA PRO A 55 -13.86 7.13 21.00
C PRO A 55 -14.17 6.98 19.52
N ILE A 56 -13.94 5.77 18.97
CA ILE A 56 -14.14 5.46 17.54
C ILE A 56 -15.58 5.76 17.10
N SER A 57 -16.57 5.63 17.99
CA SER A 57 -17.99 5.94 17.76
C SER A 57 -18.29 7.43 17.54
N LEU A 58 -17.32 8.34 17.72
CA LEU A 58 -17.46 9.76 17.33
C LEU A 58 -17.13 10.00 15.86
N PHE A 59 -16.48 9.04 15.19
CA PHE A 59 -16.14 9.10 13.77
C PHE A 59 -17.22 8.38 12.97
N GLN A 60 -17.62 8.96 11.85
CA GLN A 60 -18.68 8.39 11.00
C GLN A 60 -18.09 7.32 10.07
N ASP A 61 -18.87 6.29 9.70
CA ASP A 61 -18.38 5.13 8.94
C ASP A 61 -17.58 5.50 7.67
N TYR A 62 -18.03 6.54 6.92
CA TYR A 62 -17.35 7.01 5.71
C TYR A 62 -15.99 7.69 5.96
N GLN A 63 -15.71 8.08 7.21
CA GLN A 63 -14.44 8.66 7.64
C GLN A 63 -13.42 7.57 7.98
N THR A 64 -13.88 6.35 8.30
CA THR A 64 -13.03 5.19 8.56
C THR A 64 -12.34 4.69 7.28
N VAL A 65 -11.21 3.98 7.42
CA VAL A 65 -10.50 3.39 6.28
C VAL A 65 -11.20 2.09 5.89
N THR A 66 -12.07 2.17 4.88
CA THR A 66 -12.85 1.02 4.38
C THR A 66 -11.94 -0.10 3.87
N HIS A 67 -12.15 -1.34 4.33
CA HIS A 67 -11.41 -2.51 3.83
C HIS A 67 -11.63 -2.82 2.34
N ASN A 68 -12.71 -2.30 1.75
CA ASN A 68 -12.97 -2.37 0.31
C ASN A 68 -11.91 -1.59 -0.47
N LYS A 69 -11.13 -2.30 -1.30
CA LYS A 69 -10.12 -1.68 -2.16
C LYS A 69 -10.79 -1.01 -3.36
N ASN A 70 -10.43 0.23 -3.64
CA ASN A 70 -10.72 0.89 -4.90
C ASN A 70 -9.68 0.49 -5.98
N GLY A 71 -9.85 0.96 -7.22
CA GLY A 71 -8.95 0.61 -8.34
C GLY A 71 -7.64 1.41 -8.43
N PHE A 72 -7.51 2.50 -7.68
CA PHE A 72 -6.37 3.41 -7.72
C PHE A 72 -5.15 2.86 -6.96
N ARG A 73 -3.96 3.23 -7.42
CA ARG A 73 -2.68 2.93 -6.78
C ARG A 73 -1.80 4.19 -6.78
N LEU A 74 -0.88 4.27 -5.82
CA LEU A 74 0.11 5.35 -5.75
C LEU A 74 0.89 5.43 -7.08
N GLY A 75 1.14 6.66 -7.56
CA GLY A 75 1.80 6.93 -8.83
C GLY A 75 0.91 6.88 -10.07
N MET A 76 -0.36 6.43 -9.96
CA MET A 76 -1.32 6.54 -11.08
C MET A 76 -1.56 8.00 -11.45
N LYS A 77 -1.80 8.25 -12.73
CA LYS A 77 -2.09 9.58 -13.28
C LYS A 77 -3.53 9.66 -13.78
N LEU A 78 -4.14 10.83 -13.59
CA LEU A 78 -5.50 11.15 -14.00
C LEU A 78 -5.61 12.63 -14.36
N GLU A 79 -6.63 12.97 -15.13
CA GLU A 79 -7.03 14.35 -15.38
C GLU A 79 -7.85 14.88 -14.19
N GLY A 80 -7.59 16.12 -13.79
CA GLY A 80 -8.33 16.79 -12.71
C GLY A 80 -8.26 18.31 -12.81
N ILE A 81 -9.15 18.98 -12.08
CA ILE A 81 -9.29 20.44 -12.07
C ILE A 81 -8.50 21.02 -10.88
N ASP A 82 -7.77 22.11 -11.10
CA ASP A 82 -7.15 22.89 -10.02
C ASP A 82 -8.23 23.75 -9.32
N PRO A 83 -8.44 23.63 -7.99
CA PRO A 83 -9.36 24.48 -7.23
C PRO A 83 -9.10 25.99 -7.37
N GLN A 84 -7.86 26.41 -7.66
CA GLN A 84 -7.50 27.81 -7.91
C GLN A 84 -7.81 28.26 -9.35
N HIS A 85 -7.89 27.31 -10.29
CA HIS A 85 -8.14 27.56 -11.71
C HIS A 85 -9.24 26.64 -12.27
N PRO A 86 -10.51 26.79 -11.86
CA PRO A 86 -11.57 25.80 -12.16
C PRO A 86 -11.90 25.57 -13.64
N SER A 87 -11.44 26.45 -14.52
CA SER A 87 -11.58 26.33 -15.99
C SER A 87 -10.41 25.59 -16.67
N MET A 88 -9.46 25.06 -15.90
CA MET A 88 -8.26 24.38 -16.40
C MET A 88 -8.20 22.94 -15.91
N TYR A 89 -7.71 22.05 -16.78
CA TYR A 89 -7.51 20.63 -16.51
C TYR A 89 -6.01 20.32 -16.52
N PHE A 90 -5.56 19.50 -15.57
CA PHE A 90 -4.17 19.14 -15.35
C PHE A 90 -4.00 17.63 -15.15
N ILE A 91 -2.81 17.11 -15.45
CA ILE A 91 -2.41 15.73 -15.12
C ILE A 91 -1.98 15.69 -13.65
N LEU A 92 -2.85 15.18 -12.79
CA LEU A 92 -2.59 14.94 -11.37
C LEU A 92 -1.96 13.56 -11.15
N THR A 93 -1.42 13.29 -9.96
CA THR A 93 -0.78 12.00 -9.65
C THR A 93 -1.17 11.53 -8.26
N VAL A 94 -1.75 10.32 -8.16
CA VAL A 94 -2.18 9.73 -6.89
C VAL A 94 -0.97 9.60 -5.95
N ALA A 95 -0.88 10.51 -4.98
CA ALA A 95 0.16 10.54 -3.97
C ALA A 95 -0.21 9.74 -2.71
N GLU A 96 -1.50 9.41 -2.54
CA GLU A 96 -2.01 8.61 -1.43
C GLU A 96 -3.39 8.02 -1.74
N VAL A 97 -3.71 6.88 -1.13
CA VAL A 97 -5.04 6.23 -1.22
C VAL A 97 -5.51 5.89 0.19
N CYS A 98 -6.61 6.52 0.64
CA CYS A 98 -7.16 6.40 1.99
C CYS A 98 -8.65 6.00 1.94
N GLY A 99 -8.92 4.69 1.93
CA GLY A 99 -10.26 4.14 1.72
C GLY A 99 -10.77 4.50 0.31
N TYR A 100 -11.83 5.31 0.23
CA TYR A 100 -12.32 5.89 -1.04
C TYR A 100 -11.81 7.30 -1.35
N ARG A 101 -10.97 7.89 -0.49
CA ARG A 101 -10.35 9.22 -0.72
C ARG A 101 -8.97 9.07 -1.37
N LEU A 102 -8.62 10.02 -2.22
CA LEU A 102 -7.31 10.13 -2.86
C LEU A 102 -6.64 11.44 -2.43
N ARG A 103 -5.31 11.43 -2.31
CA ARG A 103 -4.48 12.64 -2.38
C ARG A 103 -3.82 12.66 -3.75
N LEU A 104 -3.89 13.81 -4.42
CA LEU A 104 -3.59 14.00 -5.85
C LEU A 104 -2.43 14.99 -6.09
#